data_AF-A0A2X1KUR7-F1
#
_entry.id   AF-A0A2X1KUR7-F1
#
_cell.length_a   1.000
_cell.length_b   1.000
_cell.length_c   1.000
_cell.angle_alpha   90.00
_cell.angle_beta   90.00
_cell.angle_gamma   90.00
#
_symmetry.space_group_name_H-M   'P 1'
#
loop_
_entity.id
_entity.type
_entity.pdbx_description
1 polymer ?
#
loop_
_entity_poly.entity_id
_entity_poly.type
_entity_poly.pdbx_seq_one_letter_code
_entity_poly.pdbx_strand_id
1 'polypeptide(L)'
;MKAILIPFLSLLIPLTPQSAFAQSEPELKLESVVIVSRHGVRAPTKATQLMQDVTPDAWPTWPVKLGWLTPRGGELIAYLGHYQRQRLVADGLLAKKGCPQSGQVAIIADVDERTRKTGEASPPGWHLTVQ
;
A
#
# COMPACT_ATOMS: atom_id res chain seq x y z
N MET A 1 6.89 32.53 73.45
CA MET A 1 5.70 31.92 72.81
C MET A 1 5.49 32.63 71.48
N LYS A 2 5.86 32.02 70.35
CA LYS A 2 5.67 32.57 69.00
C LYS A 2 5.09 31.46 68.14
N ALA A 3 3.79 31.53 67.89
CA ALA A 3 3.07 30.57 67.06
C ALA A 3 3.29 30.93 65.58
N ILE A 4 3.84 30.00 64.82
CA ILE A 4 3.99 30.10 63.37
C ILE A 4 2.77 29.39 62.76
N LEU A 5 1.85 30.16 62.17
CA LEU A 5 0.72 29.63 61.40
C LEU A 5 1.19 29.28 59.99
N ILE A 6 1.08 28.02 59.59
CA ILE A 6 1.27 27.54 58.21
C ILE A 6 -0.11 27.50 57.56
N PRO A 7 -0.37 28.20 56.43
CA PRO A 7 -1.65 28.08 55.74
C PRO A 7 -1.63 26.78 54.93
N PHE A 8 -2.51 25.84 55.32
CA PHE A 8 -2.84 24.68 54.49
C PHE A 8 -3.65 25.17 53.29
N LEU A 9 -3.00 25.33 52.14
CA LEU A 9 -3.67 25.59 50.87
C LEU A 9 -4.22 24.26 50.33
N SER A 10 -5.47 23.94 50.66
CA SER A 10 -6.18 22.76 50.14
C SER A 10 -6.45 22.93 48.64
N LEU A 11 -5.67 22.24 47.82
CA LEU A 11 -5.86 22.13 46.37
C LEU A 11 -6.96 21.10 46.09
N LEU A 12 -8.19 21.55 45.86
CA LEU A 12 -9.31 20.71 45.41
C LEU A 12 -9.10 20.34 43.93
N ILE A 13 -8.62 19.12 43.66
CA ILE A 13 -8.52 18.57 42.31
C ILE A 13 -9.92 18.05 41.93
N PRO A 14 -10.59 18.60 40.92
CA PRO A 14 -11.85 18.03 40.44
C PRO A 14 -11.57 16.65 39.82
N LEU A 15 -12.05 15.59 40.47
CA LEU A 15 -12.14 14.26 39.87
C LEU A 15 -13.22 14.29 38.80
N THR A 16 -12.85 14.62 37.57
CA THR A 16 -13.69 14.35 36.40
C THR A 16 -13.60 12.85 36.10
N PRO A 17 -14.72 12.10 36.10
CA PRO A 17 -14.70 10.69 35.74
C PRO A 17 -14.28 10.57 34.27
N GLN A 18 -13.06 10.10 34.04
CA GLN A 18 -12.58 9.71 32.73
C GLN A 18 -13.24 8.38 32.38
N SER A 19 -14.19 8.39 31.44
CA SER A 19 -14.68 7.16 30.82
C SER A 19 -13.50 6.47 30.14
N ALA A 20 -12.97 5.43 30.79
CA ALA A 20 -12.02 4.52 30.18
C ALA A 20 -12.81 3.59 29.24
N PHE A 21 -12.87 3.94 27.96
CA PHE A 21 -13.19 2.94 26.95
C PHE A 21 -12.01 1.96 26.92
N ALA A 22 -12.27 0.70 27.30
CA ALA A 22 -11.32 -0.37 27.07
C ALA A 22 -11.16 -0.52 25.54
N GLN A 23 -10.03 -0.07 24.99
CA GLN A 23 -9.61 -0.53 23.67
C GLN A 23 -9.31 -2.03 23.84
N SER A 24 -10.23 -2.89 23.40
CA SER A 24 -9.93 -4.30 23.25
C SER A 24 -8.80 -4.42 22.23
N GLU A 25 -7.69 -5.02 22.63
CA GLU A 25 -6.68 -5.46 21.68
C GLU A 25 -7.33 -6.32 20.60
N PRO A 26 -6.92 -6.22 19.32
CA PRO A 26 -7.45 -7.07 18.27
C PRO A 26 -7.30 -8.54 18.67
N GLU A 27 -8.40 -9.29 18.67
CA GLU A 27 -8.38 -10.72 19.00
C GLU A 27 -7.60 -11.54 17.95
N LEU A 28 -7.46 -10.99 16.75
CA LEU A 28 -6.73 -11.59 15.63
C LEU A 28 -5.52 -10.72 15.26
N LYS A 29 -4.40 -11.39 15.01
CA LYS A 29 -3.17 -10.78 14.51
C LYS A 29 -2.89 -11.25 13.08
N LEU A 30 -2.59 -10.32 12.19
CA LEU A 30 -2.17 -10.64 10.82
C LEU A 30 -0.72 -11.15 10.84
N GLU A 31 -0.51 -12.38 10.38
CA GLU A 31 0.82 -13.01 10.36
C GLU A 31 1.47 -13.04 8.96
N SER A 32 0.67 -13.12 7.91
CA SER A 32 1.17 -13.20 6.53
C SER A 32 0.12 -12.78 5.51
N VAL A 33 0.56 -12.31 4.35
CA VAL A 33 -0.30 -11.91 3.22
C VAL A 33 0.28 -12.42 1.91
N VAL A 34 -0.58 -12.95 1.06
CA VAL A 34 -0.28 -13.28 -0.34
C VAL A 34 -1.16 -12.43 -1.24
N ILE A 35 -0.56 -11.69 -2.17
CA ILE A 35 -1.28 -10.85 -3.13
C ILE A 35 -1.09 -11.43 -4.52
N VAL A 36 -2.18 -11.87 -5.14
CA VAL A 36 -2.21 -12.26 -6.56
C VAL A 36 -2.77 -11.07 -7.34
N SER A 37 -1.88 -10.32 -8.01
CA SER A 37 -2.26 -9.12 -8.74
C SER A 37 -2.24 -9.33 -10.24
N ARG A 38 -3.24 -8.78 -10.93
CA ARG A 38 -3.12 -8.52 -12.36
C ARG A 38 -2.12 -7.40 -12.60
N HIS A 39 -1.50 -7.38 -13.78
CA HIS A 39 -0.70 -6.25 -14.24
C HIS A 39 -1.52 -4.95 -14.35
N GLY A 40 -0.84 -3.80 -14.32
CA GLY A 40 -1.47 -2.49 -14.48
C GLY A 40 -1.99 -2.19 -15.91
N VAL A 41 -2.38 -0.94 -16.12
CA VAL A 41 -2.95 -0.47 -17.41
C VAL A 41 -1.93 -0.56 -18.53
N ARG A 42 -2.32 -1.22 -19.63
CA ARG A 42 -1.47 -1.52 -20.79
C ARG A 42 -2.14 -1.15 -22.10
N ALA A 43 -1.34 -1.09 -23.17
CA ALA A 43 -1.87 -1.10 -24.53
C ALA A 43 -2.59 -2.44 -24.85
N PRO A 44 -3.48 -2.48 -25.87
CA PRO A 44 -3.99 -3.73 -26.44
C PRO A 44 -2.84 -4.67 -26.78
N THR A 45 -3.04 -5.99 -26.66
CA THR A 45 -2.01 -6.98 -27.00
C THR A 45 -1.87 -7.22 -28.50
N LYS A 46 -2.88 -6.84 -29.28
CA LYS A 46 -2.97 -7.02 -30.72
C LYS A 46 -3.75 -5.88 -31.35
N ALA A 47 -3.49 -5.64 -32.63
CA ALA A 47 -4.27 -4.77 -33.51
C ALA A 47 -4.44 -5.51 -34.84
N THR A 48 -5.50 -6.32 -34.95
CA THR A 48 -5.73 -7.16 -36.14
C THR A 48 -6.63 -6.45 -37.14
N GLN A 49 -6.59 -6.87 -38.41
CA GLN A 49 -7.47 -6.31 -39.45
C GLN A 49 -8.95 -6.42 -39.05
N LEU A 50 -9.36 -7.59 -38.53
CA LEU A 50 -10.72 -7.81 -38.03
C LEU A 50 -11.15 -6.77 -36.96
N MET A 51 -10.23 -6.28 -36.13
CA MET A 51 -10.57 -5.24 -35.14
C MET A 51 -10.89 -3.89 -35.80
N GLN A 52 -10.28 -3.59 -36.95
CA GLN A 52 -10.59 -2.40 -37.74
C GLN A 52 -11.85 -2.61 -38.60
N ASP A 53 -12.08 -3.81 -39.12
CA ASP A 53 -13.21 -4.07 -40.03
C ASP A 53 -14.58 -3.95 -39.34
N VAL A 54 -14.64 -4.13 -38.02
CA VAL A 54 -15.89 -4.07 -37.23
C VAL A 54 -16.28 -2.65 -36.79
N THR A 55 -15.51 -1.63 -37.15
CA THR A 55 -15.82 -0.23 -36.83
C THR A 55 -15.39 0.71 -37.96
N PRO A 56 -16.19 1.74 -38.31
CA PRO A 56 -15.76 2.75 -39.27
C PRO A 56 -14.69 3.71 -38.70
N ASP A 57 -14.51 3.74 -37.38
CA ASP A 57 -13.61 4.67 -36.70
C ASP A 57 -12.16 4.15 -36.62
N ALA A 58 -11.19 5.06 -36.65
CA ALA A 58 -9.79 4.72 -36.40
C ALA A 58 -9.55 4.49 -34.89
N TRP A 59 -8.90 3.37 -34.55
CA TRP A 59 -8.50 3.11 -33.17
C TRP A 59 -7.42 4.10 -32.70
N PRO A 60 -7.50 4.62 -31.46
CA PRO A 60 -6.48 5.50 -30.93
C PRO A 60 -5.14 4.77 -30.75
N THR A 61 -4.04 5.47 -31.03
CA THR A 61 -2.69 4.95 -30.79
C THR A 61 -2.30 5.04 -29.32
N TRP A 62 -1.51 4.07 -28.85
CA TRP A 62 -1.02 4.03 -27.48
C TRP A 62 0.43 4.53 -27.42
N PRO A 63 0.86 5.13 -26.29
CA PRO A 63 2.20 5.69 -26.14
C PRO A 63 3.30 4.63 -25.94
N VAL A 64 2.94 3.34 -26.00
CA VAL A 64 3.83 2.19 -25.76
C VAL A 64 3.51 1.08 -26.76
N LYS A 65 4.41 0.08 -26.87
CA LYS A 65 4.20 -1.10 -27.70
C LYS A 65 2.95 -1.88 -27.29
N LEU A 66 2.38 -2.64 -28.22
CA LEU A 66 1.26 -3.54 -27.93
C LEU A 66 1.61 -4.47 -26.77
N GLY A 67 0.68 -4.59 -25.83
CA GLY A 67 0.81 -5.43 -24.63
C GLY A 67 1.71 -4.88 -23.53
N TRP A 68 2.42 -3.76 -23.72
CA TRP A 68 3.29 -3.19 -22.70
C TRP A 68 2.53 -2.35 -21.68
N LEU A 69 3.07 -2.29 -20.46
CA LEU A 69 2.55 -1.42 -19.42
C LEU A 69 2.70 0.05 -19.84
N THR A 70 1.67 0.85 -19.60
CA THR A 70 1.76 2.30 -19.81
C THR A 70 2.46 2.97 -18.62
N PRO A 71 3.11 4.14 -18.79
CA PRO A 71 3.67 4.90 -17.67
C PRO A 71 2.62 5.18 -16.58
N ARG A 72 1.43 5.64 -16.98
CA ARG A 72 0.28 5.83 -16.08
C ARG A 72 -0.15 4.54 -15.39
N GLY A 73 -0.07 3.40 -16.08
CA GLY A 73 -0.32 2.09 -15.50
C GLY A 73 0.65 1.78 -14.36
N GLY A 74 1.93 2.11 -14.50
CA GLY A 74 2.92 2.01 -13.44
C GLY A 74 2.61 2.90 -12.23
N GLU A 75 2.25 4.16 -12.46
CA GLU A 75 1.85 5.09 -11.38
C GLU A 75 0.66 4.56 -10.58
N LEU A 76 -0.36 4.03 -11.26
CA LEU A 76 -1.54 3.47 -10.60
C LEU A 76 -1.19 2.24 -9.74
N ILE A 77 -0.26 1.40 -10.20
CA ILE A 77 0.25 0.28 -9.41
C ILE A 77 1.06 0.77 -8.20
N ALA A 78 1.87 1.81 -8.37
CA ALA A 78 2.62 2.42 -7.26
C ALA A 78 1.67 2.96 -6.18
N TYR A 79 0.54 3.57 -6.56
CA TYR A 79 -0.50 4.00 -5.61
C TYR A 79 -1.12 2.82 -4.86
N LEU A 80 -1.43 1.73 -5.57
CA LEU A 80 -1.91 0.51 -4.93
C LEU A 80 -0.88 -0.05 -3.94
N GLY A 81 0.39 -0.09 -4.32
CA GLY A 81 1.49 -0.50 -3.44
C GLY A 81 1.62 0.40 -2.20
N HIS A 82 1.46 1.71 -2.36
CA HIS A 82 1.45 2.66 -1.24
C HIS A 82 0.31 2.36 -0.26
N TYR A 83 -0.91 2.17 -0.78
CA TYR A 83 -2.06 1.78 0.03
C TYR A 83 -1.83 0.46 0.77
N GLN A 84 -1.32 -0.57 0.09
CA GLN A 84 -1.00 -1.85 0.72
C GLN A 84 0.02 -1.67 1.85
N ARG A 85 1.08 -0.88 1.63
CA ARG A 85 2.05 -0.58 2.69
C ARG A 85 1.37 0.07 3.90
N GLN A 86 0.50 1.06 3.70
CA GLN A 86 -0.22 1.70 4.80
C GLN A 86 -1.07 0.71 5.58
N ARG A 87 -1.81 -0.17 4.88
CA ARG A 87 -2.62 -1.21 5.49
C ARG A 87 -1.79 -2.20 6.30
N LEU A 88 -0.72 -2.74 5.72
CA LEU A 88 0.14 -3.72 6.38
C LEU A 88 0.91 -3.12 7.58
N VAL A 89 1.16 -1.80 7.58
CA VAL A 89 1.69 -1.10 8.76
C VAL A 89 0.62 -0.98 9.85
N ALA A 90 -0.63 -0.63 9.47
CA ALA A 90 -1.74 -0.52 10.43
C ALA A 90 -2.07 -1.87 11.09
N ASP A 91 -1.97 -2.95 10.32
CA ASP A 91 -2.18 -4.33 10.80
C ASP A 91 -0.95 -4.90 11.53
N GLY A 92 0.12 -4.12 11.70
CA GLY A 92 1.32 -4.50 12.46
C GLY A 92 2.27 -5.47 11.76
N LEU A 93 2.07 -5.76 10.47
CA LEU A 93 2.90 -6.69 9.70
C LEU A 93 4.22 -6.05 9.21
N LEU A 94 4.20 -4.75 8.89
CA LEU A 94 5.36 -3.99 8.43
C LEU A 94 5.71 -2.84 9.39
N ALA A 95 7.00 -2.50 9.46
CA ALA A 95 7.46 -1.35 10.21
C ALA A 95 6.98 -0.02 9.58
N LYS A 96 6.55 0.94 10.42
CA LYS A 96 6.04 2.24 9.96
C LYS A 96 7.06 3.02 9.12
N LYS A 97 8.34 2.98 9.50
CA LYS A 97 9.44 3.70 8.86
C LYS A 97 10.50 2.71 8.36
N GLY A 98 11.29 3.16 7.39
CA GLY A 98 12.36 2.35 6.79
C GLY A 98 11.84 1.35 5.74
N CYS A 99 12.79 0.61 5.18
CA CYS A 99 12.53 -0.51 4.28
C CYS A 99 12.19 -1.77 5.08
N PRO A 100 11.39 -2.71 4.51
CA PRO A 100 11.23 -4.04 5.09
C PRO A 100 12.58 -4.75 5.27
N GLN A 101 12.64 -5.69 6.22
CA GLN A 101 13.81 -6.54 6.39
C GLN A 101 14.02 -7.41 5.13
N SER A 102 15.26 -7.81 4.87
CA SER A 102 15.57 -8.73 3.77
C SER A 102 14.73 -10.02 3.90
N GLY A 103 14.01 -10.37 2.84
CA GLY A 103 13.13 -11.55 2.82
C GLY A 103 11.74 -11.35 3.47
N GLN A 104 11.47 -10.21 4.12
CA GLN A 104 10.14 -9.92 4.67
C GLN A 104 9.09 -9.68 3.58
N VAL A 105 9.52 -9.20 2.41
CA VAL A 105 8.68 -9.01 1.23
C VAL A 105 9.35 -9.61 0.01
N ALA A 106 8.63 -10.45 -0.70
CA ALA A 106 9.02 -11.01 -1.99
C ALA A 106 7.98 -10.68 -3.04
N ILE A 107 8.43 -10.26 -4.23
CA ILE A 107 7.60 -10.08 -5.41
C ILE A 107 8.03 -11.11 -6.43
N ILE A 108 7.06 -11.84 -6.97
CA ILE A 108 7.26 -12.76 -8.08
C ILE A 108 6.41 -12.25 -9.24
N ALA A 109 7.02 -12.13 -10.42
CA ALA A 109 6.34 -11.73 -11.63
C ALA A 109 6.54 -12.75 -12.75
N ASP A 110 5.51 -12.92 -13.57
CA ASP A 110 5.60 -13.62 -14.85
C ASP A 110 6.54 -12.90 -15.83
N VAL A 111 6.97 -13.59 -16.90
CA VAL A 111 8.00 -13.17 -17.85
C VAL A 111 7.65 -11.93 -18.67
N ASP A 112 6.36 -11.66 -18.83
CA ASP A 112 5.83 -10.57 -19.62
C ASP A 112 6.35 -9.20 -19.13
N GLU A 113 6.60 -8.27 -20.06
CA GLU A 113 7.07 -6.91 -19.72
C GLU A 113 6.13 -6.23 -18.72
N ARG A 114 4.82 -6.35 -18.97
CA ARG A 114 3.79 -5.72 -18.16
C ARG A 114 3.71 -6.25 -16.73
N THR A 115 4.03 -7.52 -16.51
CA THR A 115 4.03 -8.14 -15.17
C THR A 115 5.30 -7.77 -14.42
N ARG A 116 6.46 -7.82 -15.09
CA ARG A 116 7.72 -7.35 -14.51
C ARG A 116 7.66 -5.88 -14.10
N LYS A 117 7.21 -5.00 -15.00
CA LYS A 117 7.04 -3.57 -14.70
C LYS A 117 5.99 -3.28 -13.63
N THR A 118 4.96 -4.13 -13.51
CA THR A 118 4.02 -4.06 -12.37
C THR A 118 4.74 -4.38 -11.06
N GLY A 119 5.57 -5.43 -11.04
CA GLY A 119 6.39 -5.76 -9.88
C GLY A 119 7.37 -4.64 -9.51
N GLU A 120 8.06 -4.06 -10.50
CA GLU A 120 9.02 -2.97 -10.31
C GLU A 120 8.37 -1.66 -9.84
N ALA A 121 7.10 -1.41 -10.19
CA ALA A 121 6.35 -0.24 -9.74
C ALA A 121 5.98 -0.27 -8.24
N SER A 122 6.34 -1.34 -7.53
CA SER A 122 6.11 -1.48 -6.09
C SER A 122 6.96 -0.50 -5.26
N PRO A 123 6.58 -0.23 -3.99
CA PRO A 123 7.32 0.69 -3.14
C PRO A 123 8.79 0.28 -2.93
N PRO A 124 9.70 1.24 -2.67
CA PRO A 124 11.11 0.95 -2.41
C PRO A 124 11.32 -0.07 -1.28
N GLY A 125 12.32 -0.93 -1.45
CA GLY A 125 12.70 -1.95 -0.46
C GLY A 125 11.97 -3.29 -0.61
N TRP A 126 11.12 -3.44 -1.61
CA TRP A 126 10.49 -4.71 -1.96
C TRP A 126 11.34 -5.40 -3.03
N HIS A 127 11.72 -6.67 -2.80
CA HIS A 127 12.60 -7.39 -3.72
C HIS A 127 11.81 -8.11 -4.82
N LEU A 128 12.16 -7.85 -6.07
CA LEU A 128 11.55 -8.49 -7.24
C LEU A 128 12.40 -9.64 -7.76
N THR A 129 11.78 -10.82 -7.85
CA THR A 129 12.27 -11.97 -8.60
C THR A 129 11.38 -12.17 -9.82
N VAL A 130 12.00 -12.33 -10.99
CA VAL A 130 11.31 -12.68 -12.23
C VAL A 130 11.39 -14.20 -12.40
N GLN A 131 10.25 -14.85 -12.63
CA GLN A 131 10.19 -16.27 -13.00
C GLN A 131 10.47 -16.47 -14.48
#